data_AF-A0A9E3YVA9-F1
#
_entry.id   AF-A0A9E3YVA9-F1
#
_cell.length_a   1.000
_cell.length_b   1.000
_cell.length_c   1.000
_cell.angle_alpha   90.00
_cell.angle_beta   90.00
_cell.angle_gamma   90.00
#
_symmetry.space_group_name_H-M   'P 1'
#
loop_
_entity.id
_entity.type
_entity.pdbx_description
1 polymer ?
#
loop_
_entity_poly.entity_id
_entity_poly.type
_entity_poly.pdbx_seq_one_letter_code
_entity_poly.pdbx_strand_id
1 'polypeptide(L)'
;MTRVFNFCAGPAALPEAVLKQARDELLDWHGCGLSVMEMSHRGKDMVGIAERAEADLCELLGIGDDYAVLFLQGGATAQFAAIPMNLLGGATTADYVDTGQWSQKAIAEAREHGDLKENAEYHAAREQQGFVEARINDIESKLAGAQIIDVTKIPETGRVIFGATVAILNLETNDTLRYRIVGEDEASVRDNKISVTSPLARSLIGKEIGDVVMVRTPGGDTEYEIVATQHI
;
A
#
# COMPACT_ATOMS: atom_id res chain seq x y z
N MET A 1 -0.40 2.91 -37.23
CA MET A 1 0.31 3.26 -35.97
C MET A 1 -0.22 2.35 -34.87
N THR A 2 0.66 1.84 -34.01
CA THR A 2 0.26 1.05 -32.84
C THR A 2 -0.26 1.98 -31.75
N ARG A 3 -1.44 1.71 -31.19
CA ARG A 3 -2.05 2.51 -30.12
C ARG A 3 -1.28 2.31 -28.81
N VAL A 4 -0.97 3.41 -28.11
CA VAL A 4 -0.29 3.37 -26.81
C VAL A 4 -1.33 3.10 -25.71
N PHE A 5 -1.00 2.23 -24.76
CA PHE A 5 -1.85 1.97 -23.60
C PHE A 5 -1.63 3.04 -22.52
N ASN A 6 -2.71 3.68 -22.08
CA ASN A 6 -2.70 4.61 -20.96
C ASN A 6 -3.13 3.88 -19.68
N PHE A 7 -2.20 3.73 -18.74
CA PHE A 7 -2.43 3.12 -17.42
C PHE A 7 -2.52 4.16 -16.29
N CYS A 8 -2.63 5.45 -16.62
CA CYS A 8 -2.82 6.49 -15.61
C CYS A 8 -4.09 6.22 -14.79
N ALA A 9 -4.02 6.54 -13.50
CA ALA A 9 -5.13 6.40 -12.55
C ALA A 9 -6.33 7.34 -12.85
N GLY A 10 -6.22 8.19 -13.87
CA GLY A 10 -7.32 8.98 -14.42
C GLY A 10 -7.02 9.37 -15.87
N PRO A 11 -7.90 10.15 -16.50
CA PRO A 11 -9.14 9.63 -17.06
C PRO A 11 -8.98 8.23 -17.71
N ALA A 12 -10.00 7.39 -17.55
CA ALA A 12 -9.98 6.03 -18.08
C ALA A 12 -9.75 6.02 -19.60
N ALA A 13 -8.96 5.04 -20.07
CA ALA A 13 -8.73 4.84 -21.49
C ALA A 13 -10.04 4.44 -22.19
N LEU A 14 -10.61 5.35 -22.97
CA LEU A 14 -11.81 5.06 -23.75
C LEU A 14 -11.50 4.11 -24.92
N PRO A 15 -12.41 3.16 -25.24
CA PRO A 15 -12.28 2.31 -26.43
C PRO A 15 -12.19 3.14 -27.72
N GLU A 16 -11.46 2.63 -28.71
CA GLU A 16 -11.29 3.35 -29.98
C GLU A 16 -12.59 3.61 -30.72
N ALA A 17 -13.51 2.65 -30.68
CA ALA A 17 -14.82 2.78 -31.31
C ALA A 17 -15.59 3.99 -30.74
N VAL A 18 -15.55 4.19 -29.42
CA VAL A 18 -16.20 5.32 -28.73
C VAL A 18 -15.58 6.65 -29.16
N LEU A 19 -14.25 6.71 -29.24
CA LEU A 19 -13.56 7.93 -29.69
C LEU A 19 -13.89 8.29 -31.15
N LYS A 20 -14.00 7.28 -32.03
CA LYS A 20 -14.38 7.49 -33.44
C LYS A 20 -15.81 7.99 -33.55
N GLN A 21 -16.73 7.38 -32.81
CA GLN A 21 -18.12 7.80 -32.76
C GLN A 21 -18.24 9.25 -32.27
N ALA A 22 -17.62 9.57 -31.13
CA ALA A 22 -17.65 10.93 -30.59
C ALA A 22 -17.06 11.96 -31.57
N ARG A 23 -15.97 11.61 -32.29
CA ARG A 23 -15.40 12.46 -33.34
C ARG A 23 -16.40 12.70 -34.47
N ASP A 24 -17.07 11.66 -34.94
CA ASP A 24 -17.98 11.72 -36.08
C ASP A 24 -19.27 12.48 -35.73
N GLU A 25 -19.72 12.39 -34.48
CA GLU A 25 -20.94 13.06 -33.97
C GLU A 25 -20.68 14.47 -33.40
N LEU A 26 -19.41 14.88 -33.21
CA LEU A 26 -19.07 16.12 -32.51
C LEU A 26 -19.64 17.36 -33.20
N LEU A 27 -19.50 17.46 -34.52
CA LEU A 27 -19.86 18.67 -35.28
C LEU A 27 -21.35 18.70 -35.66
N ASP A 28 -21.96 17.54 -35.81
CA ASP A 28 -23.38 17.40 -36.11
C ASP A 28 -23.93 16.18 -35.39
N TRP A 29 -24.70 16.43 -34.35
CA TRP A 29 -25.32 15.37 -33.58
C TRP A 29 -26.48 14.74 -34.39
N HIS A 30 -26.22 13.59 -35.00
CA HIS A 30 -27.21 12.80 -35.76
C HIS A 30 -28.03 13.60 -36.80
N GLY A 31 -27.43 14.59 -37.45
CA GLY A 31 -28.08 15.36 -38.52
C GLY A 31 -28.99 16.49 -38.02
N CYS A 32 -28.85 16.89 -36.75
CA CYS A 32 -29.56 18.05 -36.21
C CYS A 32 -29.00 19.40 -36.71
N GLY A 33 -27.83 19.39 -37.36
CA GLY A 33 -27.20 20.56 -37.96
C GLY A 33 -26.45 21.45 -36.97
N LEU A 34 -26.18 20.97 -35.75
CA LEU A 34 -25.35 21.65 -34.76
C LEU A 34 -24.60 20.66 -33.87
N SER A 35 -23.52 21.13 -33.24
CA SER A 35 -22.72 20.33 -32.34
C SER A 35 -23.48 19.99 -31.06
N VAL A 36 -23.26 18.80 -30.49
CA VAL A 36 -23.72 18.46 -29.13
C VAL A 36 -23.30 19.51 -28.09
N MET A 37 -22.16 20.19 -28.32
CA MET A 37 -21.63 21.23 -27.44
C MET A 37 -22.43 22.56 -27.52
N GLU A 38 -23.22 22.73 -28.57
CA GLU A 38 -24.06 23.91 -28.83
C GLU A 38 -25.54 23.65 -28.48
N MET A 39 -25.89 22.40 -28.19
CA MET A 39 -27.26 22.01 -27.85
C MET A 39 -27.71 22.63 -26.54
N SER A 40 -28.99 23.01 -26.48
CA SER A 40 -29.60 23.38 -25.21
C SER A 40 -29.63 22.18 -24.27
N HIS A 41 -29.19 22.37 -23.02
CA HIS A 41 -29.29 21.36 -21.95
C HIS A 41 -30.74 20.92 -21.65
N ARG A 42 -31.75 21.67 -22.12
CA ARG A 42 -33.18 21.32 -22.01
C ARG A 42 -33.77 20.77 -23.30
N GLY A 43 -32.98 20.68 -24.36
CA GLY A 43 -33.42 20.13 -25.63
C GLY A 43 -33.61 18.62 -25.53
N LYS A 44 -34.61 18.09 -26.24
CA LYS A 44 -34.94 16.66 -26.28
C LYS A 44 -33.72 15.76 -26.52
N ASP A 45 -32.79 16.20 -27.36
CA ASP A 45 -31.63 15.40 -27.75
C ASP A 45 -30.60 15.34 -26.61
N MET A 46 -30.31 16.48 -25.95
CA MET A 46 -29.39 16.53 -24.81
C MET A 46 -29.98 15.85 -23.56
N VAL A 47 -31.27 16.03 -23.31
CA VAL A 47 -31.99 15.31 -22.25
C VAL A 47 -31.93 13.80 -22.51
N GLY A 48 -32.18 13.36 -23.75
CA GLY A 48 -32.07 11.95 -24.11
C GLY A 48 -30.65 11.40 -23.99
N ILE A 49 -29.60 12.21 -24.16
CA ILE A 49 -28.22 11.78 -23.88
C ILE A 49 -28.04 11.54 -22.38
N ALA A 50 -28.49 12.48 -21.54
CA ALA A 50 -28.35 12.39 -20.09
C ALA A 50 -29.15 11.21 -19.51
N GLU A 51 -30.40 11.03 -19.94
CA GLU A 51 -31.26 9.92 -19.51
C GLU A 51 -30.67 8.56 -19.88
N ARG A 52 -30.13 8.42 -21.11
CA ARG A 52 -29.45 7.17 -21.50
C ARG A 52 -28.20 6.93 -20.68
N ALA A 53 -27.38 7.96 -20.46
CA ALA A 53 -26.16 7.84 -19.66
C ALA A 53 -26.47 7.45 -18.20
N GLU A 54 -27.55 7.99 -17.62
CA GLU A 54 -28.03 7.62 -16.29
C GLU A 54 -28.52 6.17 -16.26
N ALA A 55 -29.37 5.77 -17.21
CA ALA A 55 -29.88 4.40 -17.30
C ALA A 55 -28.76 3.37 -17.44
N ASP A 56 -27.80 3.61 -18.35
CA ASP A 56 -26.65 2.73 -18.55
C ASP A 56 -25.78 2.64 -17.28
N LEU A 57 -25.57 3.76 -16.59
CA LEU A 57 -24.81 3.78 -15.33
C LEU A 57 -25.52 2.97 -14.25
N CYS A 58 -26.83 3.16 -14.08
CA CYS A 58 -27.63 2.46 -13.10
C CYS A 58 -27.66 0.95 -13.37
N GLU A 59 -27.84 0.54 -14.64
CA GLU A 59 -27.80 -0.86 -15.04
C GLU A 59 -26.43 -1.50 -14.74
N LEU A 60 -25.34 -0.85 -15.16
CA LEU A 60 -23.98 -1.40 -15.01
C LEU A 60 -23.54 -1.53 -13.54
N LEU A 61 -23.98 -0.60 -12.68
CA LEU A 61 -23.59 -0.56 -11.27
C LEU A 61 -24.64 -1.17 -10.33
N GLY A 62 -25.79 -1.61 -10.86
CA GLY A 62 -26.89 -2.16 -10.07
C GLY A 62 -27.52 -1.16 -9.11
N ILE A 63 -27.64 0.10 -9.54
CA ILE A 63 -28.25 1.18 -8.74
C ILE A 63 -29.78 1.10 -8.92
N GLY A 64 -30.52 0.93 -7.83
CA GLY A 64 -31.98 0.87 -7.83
C GLY A 64 -32.65 2.24 -7.67
N ASP A 65 -33.98 2.25 -7.76
CA ASP A 65 -34.81 3.47 -7.75
C ASP A 65 -34.78 4.27 -6.42
N ASP A 66 -34.20 3.70 -5.36
CA ASP A 66 -34.00 4.37 -4.07
C ASP A 66 -32.86 5.42 -4.10
N TYR A 67 -32.16 5.54 -5.23
CA TYR A 67 -31.05 6.47 -5.43
C TYR A 67 -31.38 7.49 -6.53
N ALA A 68 -30.88 8.72 -6.35
CA ALA A 68 -30.88 9.73 -7.40
C ALA A 68 -29.47 9.89 -7.98
N VAL A 69 -29.34 9.93 -9.31
CA VAL A 69 -28.08 10.20 -9.99
C VAL A 69 -27.99 11.69 -10.33
N LEU A 70 -26.88 12.32 -9.96
CA LEU A 70 -26.63 13.74 -10.21
C LEU A 70 -25.37 13.92 -11.05
N PHE A 71 -25.51 14.52 -12.25
CA PHE A 71 -24.39 14.93 -13.08
C PHE A 71 -23.89 16.32 -12.66
N LEU A 72 -22.83 16.36 -11.86
CA LEU A 72 -22.29 17.58 -11.27
C LEU A 72 -20.97 18.01 -11.92
N GLN A 73 -20.75 19.32 -12.03
CA GLN A 73 -19.47 19.91 -12.45
C GLN A 73 -18.54 20.16 -11.24
N GLY A 74 -17.28 20.50 -11.50
CA GLY A 74 -16.31 20.86 -10.46
C GLY A 74 -15.49 19.70 -9.89
N GLY A 75 -15.76 18.47 -10.31
CA GLY A 75 -14.99 17.28 -9.91
C GLY A 75 -15.10 16.94 -8.42
N ALA A 76 -14.29 15.98 -7.96
CA ALA A 76 -14.35 15.46 -6.59
C ALA A 76 -14.08 16.53 -5.52
N THR A 77 -13.12 17.44 -5.76
CA THR A 77 -12.74 18.46 -4.79
C THR A 77 -13.89 19.43 -4.49
N ALA A 78 -14.65 19.87 -5.50
CA ALA A 78 -15.79 20.75 -5.27
C ALA A 78 -16.87 20.08 -4.40
N GLN A 79 -17.01 18.75 -4.50
CA GLN A 79 -17.98 18.00 -3.68
C GLN A 79 -17.60 17.93 -2.21
N PHE A 80 -16.30 18.03 -1.87
CA PHE A 80 -15.86 18.04 -0.48
C PHE A 80 -16.43 19.21 0.32
N ALA A 81 -16.62 20.36 -0.34
CA ALA A 81 -17.27 21.52 0.26
C ALA A 81 -18.80 21.45 0.10
N ALA A 82 -19.29 21.05 -1.08
CA ALA A 82 -20.71 21.08 -1.39
C ALA A 82 -21.55 20.10 -0.54
N ILE A 83 -21.05 18.90 -0.28
CA ILE A 83 -21.82 17.87 0.45
C ILE A 83 -22.12 18.33 1.88
N PRO A 84 -21.13 18.74 2.71
CA PRO A 84 -21.41 19.27 4.04
C PRO A 84 -22.34 20.47 4.00
N MET A 85 -22.07 21.47 3.14
CA MET A 85 -22.88 22.69 3.06
C MET A 85 -24.37 22.43 2.75
N ASN A 86 -24.68 21.40 1.96
CA ASN A 86 -26.05 21.08 1.60
C ASN A 86 -26.73 20.09 2.57
N LEU A 87 -25.96 19.17 3.16
CA LEU A 87 -26.52 18.08 3.99
C LEU A 87 -26.46 18.32 5.49
N LEU A 88 -25.68 19.31 5.97
CA LEU A 88 -25.57 19.63 7.40
C LEU A 88 -26.93 20.01 8.02
N GLY A 89 -27.87 20.56 7.25
CA GLY A 89 -29.26 20.78 7.71
C GLY A 89 -29.39 21.64 8.98
N GLY A 90 -28.40 22.46 9.29
CA GLY A 90 -28.32 23.28 10.51
C GLY A 90 -27.42 22.72 11.62
N ALA A 91 -26.89 21.50 11.46
CA ALA A 91 -25.81 21.00 12.30
C ALA A 91 -24.52 21.81 12.07
N THR A 92 -23.66 21.84 13.09
CA THR A 92 -22.35 22.50 13.04
C THR A 92 -21.20 21.52 12.90
N THR A 93 -21.49 20.21 12.84
CA THR A 93 -20.49 19.14 12.78
C THR A 93 -20.95 17.98 11.90
N ALA A 94 -20.04 17.32 11.18
CA ALA A 94 -20.29 16.09 10.44
C ALA A 94 -19.24 15.00 10.74
N ASP A 95 -19.67 13.74 10.66
CA ASP A 95 -18.79 12.58 10.81
C ASP A 95 -18.24 12.15 9.44
N TYR A 96 -16.94 11.83 9.41
CA TYR A 96 -16.25 11.37 8.21
C TYR A 96 -15.62 10.01 8.46
N VAL A 97 -15.73 9.11 7.48
CA VAL A 97 -15.01 7.85 7.48
C VAL A 97 -13.66 8.05 6.78
N ASP A 98 -12.56 7.98 7.53
CA ASP A 98 -11.22 8.12 6.95
C ASP A 98 -10.75 6.80 6.30
N THR A 99 -10.63 6.82 4.97
CA THR A 99 -10.19 5.71 4.12
C THR A 99 -8.92 6.03 3.34
N GLY A 100 -8.25 7.15 3.63
CA GLY A 100 -6.99 7.55 3.01
C GLY A 100 -7.03 8.92 2.32
N GLN A 101 -6.26 9.08 1.24
CA GLN A 101 -5.94 10.40 0.69
C GLN A 101 -7.17 11.26 0.32
N TRP A 102 -8.24 10.65 -0.18
CA TRP A 102 -9.43 11.38 -0.61
C TRP A 102 -10.32 11.82 0.56
N SER A 103 -10.52 10.97 1.57
CA SER A 103 -11.25 11.35 2.80
C SER A 103 -10.49 12.41 3.58
N GLN A 104 -9.16 12.35 3.63
CA GLN A 104 -8.35 13.39 4.28
C GLN A 104 -8.52 14.76 3.65
N LYS A 105 -8.58 14.83 2.31
CA LYS A 105 -8.86 16.09 1.59
C LYS A 105 -10.28 16.58 1.90
N ALA A 106 -11.26 15.67 1.95
CA ALA A 106 -12.63 16.03 2.30
C ALA A 106 -12.75 16.59 3.73
N ILE A 107 -12.08 15.94 4.69
CA ILE A 107 -12.02 16.38 6.10
C ILE A 107 -11.31 17.74 6.21
N ALA A 108 -10.21 17.94 5.47
CA ALA A 108 -9.50 19.21 5.48
C ALA A 108 -10.37 20.37 4.96
N GLU A 109 -11.08 20.15 3.84
CA GLU A 109 -12.00 21.13 3.27
C GLU A 109 -13.14 21.46 4.25
N ALA A 110 -13.76 20.44 4.84
CA ALA A 110 -14.85 20.62 5.80
C ALA A 110 -14.43 21.46 7.03
N ARG A 111 -13.18 21.28 7.50
CA ARG A 111 -12.62 22.08 8.61
C ARG A 111 -12.56 23.56 8.29
N GLU A 112 -12.25 23.94 7.05
CA GLU A 112 -12.21 25.36 6.65
C GLU A 112 -13.60 26.02 6.74
N HIS A 113 -14.67 25.22 6.68
CA HIS A 113 -16.06 25.67 6.79
C HIS A 113 -16.63 25.65 8.23
N GLY A 114 -15.80 25.39 9.25
CA GLY A 114 -16.20 25.48 10.66
C GLY A 114 -16.75 24.19 11.27
N ASP A 115 -16.58 23.06 10.59
CA ASP A 115 -16.94 21.71 11.03
C ASP A 115 -15.93 21.19 12.07
N LEU A 116 -16.12 21.52 13.36
CA LEU A 116 -15.26 21.03 14.45
C LEU A 116 -16.03 20.69 15.74
N LYS A 117 -16.00 19.41 16.11
CA LYS A 117 -15.77 18.94 17.48
C LYS A 117 -14.58 17.98 17.48
N GLU A 118 -13.71 18.08 18.49
CA GLU A 118 -12.55 17.22 18.69
C GLU A 118 -12.98 15.73 18.77
N ASN A 119 -12.81 15.00 17.67
CA ASN A 119 -13.00 13.56 17.66
C ASN A 119 -11.67 12.89 18.03
N ALA A 120 -11.57 12.40 19.26
CA ALA A 120 -10.39 11.70 19.77
C ALA A 120 -10.02 10.47 18.91
N GLU A 121 -11.00 9.83 18.26
CA GLU A 121 -10.77 8.69 17.37
C GLU A 121 -10.05 9.13 16.08
N TYR A 122 -10.32 10.34 15.57
CA TYR A 122 -9.58 10.90 14.43
C TYR A 122 -8.11 11.13 14.79
N HIS A 123 -7.84 11.68 15.98
CA HIS A 123 -6.46 11.90 16.42
C HIS A 123 -5.71 10.57 16.59
N ALA A 124 -6.35 9.56 17.17
CA ALA A 124 -5.79 8.22 17.29
C ALA A 124 -5.55 7.57 15.92
N ALA A 125 -6.50 7.69 14.97
CA ALA A 125 -6.36 7.16 13.62
C ALA A 125 -5.22 7.84 12.84
N ARG A 126 -5.10 9.17 12.95
CA ARG A 126 -4.02 9.95 12.34
C ARG A 126 -2.65 9.57 12.91
N GLU A 127 -2.57 9.33 14.22
CA GLU A 127 -1.33 8.88 14.87
C GLU A 127 -0.94 7.46 14.41
N GLN A 128 -1.90 6.53 14.38
CA GLN A 128 -1.70 5.18 13.83
C GLN A 128 -1.23 5.22 12.37
N GLN A 129 -1.82 6.08 11.54
CA GLN A 129 -1.36 6.28 10.17
C GLN A 129 0.08 6.80 10.11
N GLY A 130 0.43 7.78 10.95
CA GLY A 130 1.80 8.27 11.04
C GLY A 130 2.81 7.15 11.35
N PHE A 131 2.46 6.22 12.23
CA PHE A 131 3.28 5.02 12.49
C PHE A 131 3.39 4.09 11.28
N VAL A 132 2.28 3.88 10.56
CA VAL A 132 2.27 3.04 9.35
C VAL A 132 3.12 3.68 8.25
N GLU A 133 2.98 4.98 7.98
CA GLU A 133 3.76 5.70 6.98
C GLU A 133 5.26 5.72 7.34
N ALA A 134 5.60 5.93 8.61
CA ALA A 134 6.98 5.82 9.06
C ALA A 134 7.56 4.42 8.81
N ARG A 135 6.76 3.37 9.03
CA ARG A 135 7.16 1.98 8.78
C ARG A 135 7.30 1.67 7.29
N ILE A 136 6.44 2.23 6.44
CA ILE A 136 6.56 2.11 4.98
C ILE A 136 7.89 2.71 4.54
N ASN A 137 8.18 3.95 4.95
CA ASN A 137 9.42 4.64 4.59
C ASN A 137 10.68 3.90 5.08
N ASP A 138 10.65 3.31 6.28
CA ASP A 138 11.75 2.47 6.79
C ASP A 138 11.99 1.24 5.89
N ILE A 139 10.92 0.52 5.54
CA ILE A 139 11.00 -0.67 4.68
C ILE A 139 11.50 -0.29 3.28
N GLU A 140 10.98 0.80 2.69
CA GLU A 140 11.42 1.28 1.37
C GLU A 140 12.92 1.64 1.36
N SER A 141 13.39 2.33 2.40
CA SER A 141 14.80 2.68 2.57
C SER A 141 15.69 1.43 2.66
N LYS A 142 15.27 0.44 3.45
CA LYS A 142 15.99 -0.83 3.59
C LYS A 142 16.03 -1.62 2.29
N LEU A 143 14.90 -1.71 1.58
CA LEU A 143 14.83 -2.38 0.27
C LEU A 143 15.73 -1.70 -0.76
N ALA A 144 15.80 -0.37 -0.76
CA ALA A 144 16.67 0.37 -1.68
C ALA A 144 18.16 0.09 -1.48
N GLY A 145 18.59 -0.18 -0.23
CA GLY A 145 19.98 -0.51 0.12
C GLY A 145 20.29 -2.00 0.18
N ALA A 146 19.28 -2.88 0.06
CA ALA A 146 19.45 -4.31 0.28
C ALA A 146 20.30 -4.98 -0.81
N GLN A 147 21.23 -5.84 -0.39
CA GLN A 147 21.99 -6.70 -1.28
C GLN A 147 21.58 -8.15 -1.07
N ILE A 148 21.13 -8.80 -2.15
CA ILE A 148 20.74 -10.21 -2.11
C ILE A 148 21.99 -11.07 -2.24
N ILE A 149 22.28 -11.86 -1.20
CA ILE A 149 23.37 -12.83 -1.19
C ILE A 149 22.80 -14.21 -1.56
N ASP A 150 23.19 -14.71 -2.72
CA ASP A 150 22.83 -16.06 -3.16
C ASP A 150 23.76 -17.11 -2.56
N VAL A 151 23.33 -17.69 -1.44
CA VAL A 151 24.09 -18.70 -0.70
C VAL A 151 24.35 -19.99 -1.48
N THR A 152 23.50 -20.33 -2.45
CA THR A 152 23.65 -21.57 -3.24
C THR A 152 24.90 -21.55 -4.14
N LYS A 153 25.44 -20.36 -4.40
CA LYS A 153 26.67 -20.17 -5.19
C LYS A 153 27.94 -20.18 -4.33
N ILE A 154 27.81 -20.20 -3.01
CA ILE A 154 28.96 -20.20 -2.10
C ILE A 154 29.41 -21.66 -1.90
N PRO A 155 30.69 -22.00 -2.15
CA PRO A 155 31.18 -23.36 -1.98
C PRO A 155 31.03 -23.82 -0.53
N GLU A 156 30.63 -25.09 -0.37
CA GLU A 156 30.59 -25.73 0.95
C GLU A 156 32.03 -25.96 1.42
N THR A 157 32.49 -25.12 2.35
CA THR A 157 33.85 -25.15 2.90
C THR A 157 33.92 -25.84 4.26
N GLY A 158 32.79 -26.34 4.78
CA GLY A 158 32.66 -26.84 6.16
C GLY A 158 32.60 -25.75 7.22
N ARG A 159 32.78 -24.48 6.83
CA ARG A 159 32.73 -23.31 7.72
C ARG A 159 31.34 -22.73 7.83
N VAL A 160 31.04 -22.16 8.98
CA VAL A 160 29.84 -21.36 9.20
C VAL A 160 29.91 -20.07 8.37
N ILE A 161 28.93 -19.88 7.50
CA ILE A 161 28.80 -18.70 6.65
C ILE A 161 27.41 -18.08 6.77
N PHE A 162 27.23 -16.90 6.18
CA PHE A 162 25.92 -16.26 6.06
C PHE A 162 24.92 -17.21 5.41
N GLY A 163 23.69 -17.29 5.93
CA GLY A 163 22.61 -18.15 5.45
C GLY A 163 22.68 -19.62 5.87
N ALA A 164 23.80 -20.10 6.40
CA ALA A 164 23.93 -21.46 6.92
C ALA A 164 23.13 -21.65 8.22
N THR A 165 22.70 -22.89 8.45
CA THR A 165 22.08 -23.31 9.70
C THR A 165 23.11 -24.03 10.57
N VAL A 166 23.30 -23.55 11.79
CA VAL A 166 24.31 -24.05 12.73
C VAL A 166 23.60 -24.61 13.95
N ALA A 167 24.00 -25.81 14.36
CA ALA A 167 23.66 -26.36 15.66
C ALA A 167 24.83 -26.15 16.62
N ILE A 168 24.53 -25.58 17.78
CA ILE A 168 25.49 -25.26 18.84
C ILE A 168 25.07 -25.94 20.14
N LEU A 169 26.04 -26.51 20.85
CA LEU A 169 25.85 -27.12 22.17
C LEU A 169 26.38 -26.16 23.23
N ASN A 170 25.54 -25.81 24.21
CA ASN A 170 25.99 -25.10 25.40
C ASN A 170 26.73 -26.08 26.32
N LEU A 171 28.01 -25.83 26.61
CA LEU A 171 28.84 -26.73 27.41
C LEU A 171 28.50 -26.73 28.91
N GLU A 172 27.81 -25.70 29.40
CA GLU A 172 27.40 -25.59 30.80
C GLU A 172 26.06 -26.28 31.06
N THR A 173 25.09 -26.08 30.17
CA THR A 173 23.72 -26.63 30.33
C THR A 173 23.50 -27.94 29.59
N ASN A 174 24.41 -28.29 28.68
CA ASN A 174 24.31 -29.42 27.76
C ASN A 174 23.10 -29.35 26.81
N ASP A 175 22.55 -28.13 26.58
CA ASP A 175 21.44 -27.90 25.66
C ASP A 175 21.94 -27.62 24.24
N THR A 176 21.30 -28.25 23.26
CA THR A 176 21.58 -27.99 21.84
C THR A 176 20.57 -27.01 21.26
N LEU A 177 21.08 -25.93 20.69
CA LEU A 177 20.29 -24.91 19.99
C LEU A 177 20.63 -24.93 18.50
N ARG A 178 19.63 -24.65 17.66
CA ARG A 178 19.81 -24.61 16.21
C ARG A 178 19.39 -23.25 15.69
N TYR A 179 20.28 -22.56 14.99
CA TYR A 179 20.01 -21.23 14.45
C TYR A 179 20.42 -21.10 12.99
N ARG A 180 19.65 -20.34 12.22
CA ARG A 180 20.03 -19.88 10.89
C ARG A 180 20.57 -18.46 10.96
N ILE A 181 21.74 -18.22 10.38
CA ILE A 181 22.35 -16.89 10.32
C ILE A 181 21.74 -16.13 9.15
N VAL A 182 21.07 -15.02 9.43
CA VAL A 182 20.36 -14.21 8.44
C VAL A 182 20.72 -12.73 8.57
N GLY A 183 20.19 -11.89 7.67
CA GLY A 183 20.29 -10.43 7.79
C GLY A 183 19.52 -9.91 9.00
N GLU A 184 19.80 -8.67 9.41
CA GLU A 184 19.15 -8.04 10.58
C GLU A 184 17.62 -7.97 10.43
N ASP A 185 17.14 -7.60 9.24
CA ASP A 185 15.70 -7.47 8.96
C ASP A 185 14.94 -8.81 8.89
N GLU A 186 15.65 -9.94 8.78
CA GLU A 186 15.07 -11.29 8.75
C GLU A 186 15.17 -12.02 10.10
N ALA A 187 15.86 -11.42 11.07
CA ALA A 187 16.15 -12.04 12.36
C ALA A 187 14.86 -12.20 13.18
N SER A 188 14.64 -13.41 13.68
CA SER A 188 13.50 -13.77 14.51
C SER A 188 13.89 -14.90 15.45
N VAL A 189 13.98 -14.59 16.74
CA VAL A 189 14.31 -15.59 17.78
C VAL A 189 13.26 -16.70 17.81
N ARG A 190 11.99 -16.37 17.54
CA ARG A 190 10.89 -17.35 17.49
C ARG A 190 11.07 -18.38 16.38
N ASP A 191 11.63 -17.96 15.24
CA ASP A 191 11.85 -18.82 14.08
C ASP A 191 13.28 -19.38 14.02
N ASN A 192 14.03 -19.28 15.12
CA ASN A 192 15.43 -19.70 15.20
C ASN A 192 16.33 -19.03 14.15
N LYS A 193 16.06 -17.75 13.84
CA LYS A 193 16.86 -16.92 12.94
C LYS A 193 17.59 -15.86 13.73
N ILE A 194 18.91 -15.83 13.63
CA ILE A 194 19.74 -14.83 14.32
C ILE A 194 20.40 -13.90 13.31
N SER A 195 20.46 -12.61 13.65
CA SER A 195 21.16 -11.63 12.82
C SER A 195 22.66 -11.93 12.78
N VAL A 196 23.25 -11.81 11.60
CA VAL A 196 24.71 -11.81 11.38
C VAL A 196 25.43 -10.75 12.22
N THR A 197 24.76 -9.67 12.64
CA THR A 197 25.33 -8.64 13.49
C THR A 197 25.33 -9.00 14.98
N SER A 198 24.64 -10.07 15.39
CA SER A 198 24.57 -10.50 16.79
C SER A 198 25.92 -11.01 17.32
N PRO A 199 26.21 -10.86 18.63
CA PRO A 199 27.45 -11.36 19.23
C PRO A 199 27.67 -12.87 19.01
N LEU A 200 26.58 -13.65 19.11
CA LEU A 200 26.60 -15.08 18.87
C LEU A 200 26.97 -15.40 17.41
N ALA A 201 26.25 -14.83 16.44
CA ALA A 201 26.53 -15.08 15.02
C ALA A 201 27.95 -14.65 14.62
N ARG A 202 28.43 -13.50 15.11
CA ARG A 202 29.79 -13.02 14.85
C ARG A 202 30.88 -13.96 15.38
N SER A 203 30.61 -14.63 16.50
CA SER A 203 31.56 -15.58 17.10
C SER A 203 31.57 -16.91 16.34
N LEU A 204 30.45 -17.28 15.71
CA LEU A 204 30.30 -18.52 14.94
C LEU A 204 30.83 -18.40 13.51
N ILE A 205 30.74 -17.23 12.87
CA ILE A 205 31.15 -17.08 11.46
C ILE A 205 32.62 -17.45 11.26
N GLY A 206 32.86 -18.29 10.24
CA GLY A 206 34.18 -18.77 9.83
C GLY A 206 34.71 -19.97 10.63
N LYS A 207 33.98 -20.43 11.66
CA LYS A 207 34.32 -21.60 12.46
C LYS A 207 33.86 -22.91 11.83
N GLU A 208 34.49 -24.00 12.24
CA GLU A 208 34.24 -25.36 11.72
C GLU A 208 33.58 -26.25 12.79
N ILE A 209 33.09 -27.41 12.39
CA ILE A 209 32.48 -28.37 13.31
C ILE A 209 33.54 -28.83 14.32
N GLY A 210 33.19 -28.83 15.61
CA GLY A 210 34.08 -29.14 16.73
C GLY A 210 34.81 -27.92 17.31
N ASP A 211 34.69 -26.73 16.71
CA ASP A 211 35.24 -25.51 17.31
C ASP A 211 34.39 -25.07 18.52
N VAL A 212 35.08 -24.63 19.56
CA VAL A 212 34.48 -23.99 20.74
C VAL A 212 34.60 -22.48 20.63
N VAL A 213 33.49 -21.78 20.86
CA VAL A 213 33.41 -20.31 20.83
C VAL A 213 32.92 -19.78 22.17
N MET A 214 33.57 -18.73 22.66
CA MET A 214 33.15 -18.01 23.86
C MET A 214 32.32 -16.80 23.45
N VAL A 215 31.08 -16.73 23.93
CA VAL A 215 30.16 -15.64 23.63
C VAL A 215 29.90 -14.83 24.89
N ARG A 216 30.26 -13.55 24.83
CA ARG A 216 29.99 -12.62 25.93
C ARG A 216 28.54 -12.19 25.90
N THR A 217 27.78 -12.57 26.92
CA THR A 217 26.40 -12.10 27.13
C THR A 217 26.32 -11.22 28.38
N PRO A 218 25.27 -10.40 28.55
CA PRO A 218 25.08 -9.64 29.78
C PRO A 218 25.00 -10.50 31.05
N GLY A 219 24.67 -11.79 30.92
CA GLY A 219 24.59 -12.75 32.02
C GLY A 219 25.90 -13.47 32.34
N GLY A 220 26.97 -13.23 31.57
CA GLY A 220 28.26 -13.92 31.70
C GLY A 220 28.81 -14.40 30.35
N ASP A 221 30.05 -14.85 30.37
CA ASP A 221 30.69 -15.51 29.24
C ASP A 221 30.18 -16.96 29.19
N THR A 222 29.64 -17.39 28.05
CA THR A 222 29.13 -18.75 27.86
C THR A 222 29.88 -19.42 26.70
N GLU A 223 30.28 -20.68 26.90
CA GLU A 223 30.98 -21.46 25.88
C GLU A 223 30.01 -22.35 25.09
N TYR A 224 30.14 -22.28 23.76
CA TYR A 224 29.36 -23.08 22.81
C TYR A 224 30.28 -23.88 21.90
N GLU A 225 29.96 -25.16 21.71
CA GLU A 225 30.62 -26.02 20.71
C GLU A 225 29.75 -26.16 19.45
N ILE A 226 30.36 -26.08 18.28
CA ILE A 226 29.65 -26.25 17.00
C ILE A 226 29.52 -27.75 16.70
N VAL A 227 28.29 -28.28 16.80
CA VAL A 227 28.04 -29.72 16.61
C VAL A 227 27.68 -30.08 15.18
N ALA A 228 27.05 -29.16 14.44
CA ALA A 228 26.71 -29.39 13.04
C ALA A 228 26.55 -28.07 12.28
N THR A 229 26.92 -28.09 11.01
CA THR A 229 26.66 -27.02 10.05
C THR A 229 25.90 -27.60 8.86
N GLN A 230 24.89 -26.88 8.39
CA GLN A 230 24.13 -27.24 7.20
C GLN A 230 24.10 -26.03 6.25
N HIS A 231 24.68 -26.23 5.07
CA HIS A 231 24.55 -25.33 3.93
C HIS A 231 23.23 -25.59 3.19
N ILE A 232 22.71 -24.59 2.46
CA ILE A 232 21.45 -24.67 1.70
C ILE A 232 21.73 -25.05 0.25
#